data_AF-A0A6P1VV73-F1
#
_entry.id   AF-A0A6P1VV73-F1
#
_cell.length_a   1.000
_cell.length_b   1.000
_cell.length_c   1.000
_cell.angle_alpha   90.00
_cell.angle_beta   90.00
_cell.angle_gamma   90.00
#
_symmetry.space_group_name_H-M   'P 1'
#
loop_
_entity.id
_entity.type
_entity.pdbx_description
1 polymer ?
#
loop_
_entity_poly.entity_id
_entity_poly.type
_entity_poly.pdbx_seq_one_letter_code
_entity_poly.pdbx_strand_id
1 'polypeptide(L)'
;MGRPLHTSAHEQAHTFFELMFEELPTSWQADLPACQFEFELWLATFDVKRHQEKLSGFDLLTAARRRAERYYQRDLKQPHHTAIEWAFFRFRLELALLQTCVVDADTLQHCYLYADLLSNYAFTVLTDSRRPVS
;
A
#
# COMPACT_ATOMS: atom_id res chain seq x y z
N MET A 1 26.34 -2.65 -9.76
CA MET A 1 24.90 -2.48 -9.47
C MET A 1 24.20 -2.16 -10.78
N GLY A 2 23.21 -2.97 -11.17
CA GLY A 2 22.47 -2.80 -12.42
C GLY A 2 21.56 -1.56 -12.36
N ARG A 3 21.20 -1.01 -13.53
CA ARG A 3 20.19 0.05 -13.60
C ARG A 3 18.83 -0.47 -13.10
N PRO A 4 18.05 0.34 -12.37
CA PRO A 4 16.70 -0.05 -11.97
C PRO A 4 15.82 -0.26 -13.20
N LEU A 5 14.94 -1.26 -13.14
CA LEU A 5 14.03 -1.59 -14.25
C LEU A 5 12.98 -0.49 -14.43
N HIS A 6 12.55 0.12 -13.32
CA HIS A 6 11.60 1.22 -13.29
C HIS A 6 11.97 2.17 -12.15
N THR A 7 12.60 3.32 -12.48
CA THR A 7 13.21 4.22 -11.48
C THR A 7 12.25 4.59 -10.35
N SER A 8 11.01 5.01 -10.67
CA SER A 8 10.04 5.39 -9.64
C SER A 8 9.62 4.20 -8.77
N ALA A 9 9.55 2.98 -9.34
CA ALA A 9 9.16 1.80 -8.58
C ALA A 9 10.28 1.39 -7.61
N HIS A 10 11.53 1.52 -8.05
CA HIS A 10 12.70 1.29 -7.21
C HIS A 10 12.73 2.24 -6.00
N GLU A 11 12.51 3.53 -6.23
CA GLU A 11 12.44 4.55 -5.19
C GLU A 11 11.31 4.25 -4.21
N GLN A 12 10.09 4.00 -4.71
CA GLN A 12 8.93 3.71 -3.85
C GLN A 12 9.09 2.38 -3.09
N ALA A 13 9.73 1.38 -3.69
CA ALA A 13 10.04 0.14 -3.01
C ALA A 13 11.02 0.37 -1.85
N HIS A 14 12.09 1.13 -2.09
CA HIS A 14 13.05 1.47 -1.06
C HIS A 14 12.39 2.24 0.10
N THR A 15 11.64 3.31 -0.21
CA THR A 15 10.92 4.11 0.78
C THR A 15 9.92 3.26 1.58
N PHE A 16 9.18 2.35 0.94
CA PHE A 16 8.26 1.46 1.64
C PHE A 16 8.98 0.59 2.65
N PHE A 17 10.06 -0.07 2.24
CA PHE A 17 10.81 -0.98 3.11
C PHE A 17 11.52 -0.24 4.26
N GLU A 18 12.06 0.96 4.02
CA GLU A 18 12.64 1.79 5.08
C GLU A 18 11.58 2.18 6.12
N LEU A 19 10.39 2.57 5.68
CA LEU A 19 9.33 3.05 6.57
C LEU A 19 8.60 1.92 7.30
N MET A 20 8.54 0.73 6.71
CA MET A 20 7.76 -0.38 7.22
C MET A 20 8.61 -1.48 7.84
N PHE A 21 9.95 -1.33 7.89
CA PHE A 21 10.89 -2.41 8.21
C PHE A 21 10.49 -3.22 9.45
N GLU A 22 10.19 -2.55 10.57
CA GLU A 22 9.84 -3.19 11.84
C GLU A 22 8.50 -3.95 11.79
N GLU A 23 7.61 -3.53 10.90
CA GLU A 23 6.27 -4.08 10.73
C GLU A 23 6.22 -5.21 9.68
N LEU A 24 7.28 -5.38 8.88
CA LEU A 24 7.32 -6.42 7.84
C LEU A 24 7.36 -7.82 8.47
N PRO A 25 6.81 -8.84 7.77
CA PRO A 25 6.98 -10.23 8.19
C PRO A 25 8.45 -10.60 8.40
N THR A 26 8.74 -11.44 9.38
CA THR A 26 10.12 -11.89 9.67
C THR A 26 10.79 -12.58 8.48
N SER A 27 10.01 -13.29 7.66
CA SER A 27 10.52 -13.90 6.41
C SER A 27 11.01 -12.86 5.41
N TRP A 28 10.41 -11.67 5.38
CA TRP A 28 10.82 -10.57 4.51
C TRP A 28 12.04 -9.84 5.04
N GLN A 29 12.11 -9.67 6.36
CA GLN A 29 13.29 -9.08 7.00
C GLN A 29 14.54 -9.95 6.79
N ALA A 30 14.37 -11.28 6.70
CA ALA A 30 15.46 -12.22 6.47
C ALA A 30 16.04 -12.17 5.04
N ASP A 31 15.23 -11.81 4.03
CA ASP A 31 15.65 -11.69 2.62
C ASP A 31 15.14 -10.38 2.02
N LEU A 32 15.58 -9.28 2.63
CA LEU A 32 15.24 -7.92 2.23
C LEU A 32 15.50 -7.65 0.73
N PRO A 33 16.68 -7.97 0.17
CA PRO A 33 16.97 -7.63 -1.22
C PRO A 33 16.03 -8.33 -2.22
N ALA A 34 15.73 -9.61 -2.00
CA ALA A 34 14.82 -10.34 -2.88
C ALA A 34 13.38 -9.81 -2.76
N CYS A 35 12.91 -9.58 -1.53
CA CYS A 35 11.55 -9.07 -1.29
C CYS A 35 11.37 -7.65 -1.86
N GLN A 36 12.36 -6.78 -1.70
CA GLN A 36 12.31 -5.43 -2.25
C GLN A 36 12.29 -5.45 -3.78
N PHE A 37 13.03 -6.36 -4.43
CA PHE A 37 13.00 -6.52 -5.88
C PHE A 37 11.64 -7.03 -6.38
N GLU A 38 11.06 -8.04 -5.73
CA GLU A 38 9.72 -8.54 -6.06
C GLU A 38 8.65 -7.45 -5.87
N PHE A 39 8.79 -6.63 -4.83
CA PHE A 39 7.93 -5.49 -4.60
C PHE A 39 8.09 -4.40 -5.67
N GLU A 40 9.32 -4.09 -6.10
CA GLU A 40 9.60 -3.18 -7.22
C GLU A 40 8.91 -3.67 -8.51
N LEU A 41 9.00 -4.97 -8.82
CA LEU A 41 8.29 -5.55 -9.96
C LEU A 41 6.76 -5.45 -9.83
N TRP A 42 6.24 -5.67 -8.62
CA TRP A 42 4.81 -5.52 -8.36
C TRP A 42 4.31 -4.09 -8.56
N LEU A 43 5.12 -3.09 -8.19
CA LEU A 43 4.84 -1.67 -8.43
C LEU A 43 4.93 -1.34 -9.93
N ALA A 44 6.03 -1.72 -10.60
CA ALA A 44 6.25 -1.42 -12.02
C ALA A 44 5.16 -2.04 -12.92
N THR A 45 4.73 -3.27 -12.63
CA THR A 45 3.65 -3.93 -13.40
C THR A 45 2.29 -3.26 -13.21
N PHE A 46 2.09 -2.51 -12.12
CA PHE A 46 0.88 -1.71 -11.98
C PHE A 46 0.89 -0.48 -12.90
N ASP A 47 2.03 0.19 -13.04
CA ASP A 47 2.14 1.33 -13.95
C ASP A 47 1.92 0.91 -15.42
N VAL A 48 2.51 -0.22 -15.83
CA VAL A 48 2.23 -0.83 -17.14
C VAL A 48 0.74 -1.10 -17.31
N LYS A 49 0.08 -1.70 -16.30
CA LYS A 49 -1.35 -1.97 -16.33
C LYS A 49 -2.18 -0.70 -16.46
N ARG A 50 -1.86 0.34 -15.69
CA ARG A 50 -2.50 1.65 -15.77
C ARG A 50 -2.42 2.21 -17.19
N HIS A 51 -1.24 2.15 -17.82
CA HIS A 51 -1.07 2.62 -19.19
C HIS A 51 -1.87 1.80 -20.21
N GLN A 52 -1.91 0.48 -20.07
CA GLN A 52 -2.67 -0.42 -20.95
C GLN A 52 -4.19 -0.19 -20.84
N GLU A 53 -4.70 -0.03 -19.62
CA GLU A 53 -6.14 0.14 -19.34
C GLU A 53 -6.58 1.61 -19.32
N LYS A 54 -5.64 2.56 -19.51
CA LYS A 54 -5.86 4.02 -19.46
C LYS A 54 -6.54 4.48 -18.16
N LEU A 55 -6.16 3.89 -17.04
CA LEU A 55 -6.74 4.20 -15.73
C LEU A 55 -6.38 5.63 -15.29
N SER A 56 -7.38 6.38 -14.84
CA SER A 56 -7.23 7.74 -14.30
C SER A 56 -8.26 8.02 -13.20
N GLY A 57 -8.04 9.09 -12.42
CA GLY A 57 -8.96 9.55 -11.37
C GLY A 57 -9.42 8.43 -10.43
N PHE A 58 -10.74 8.32 -10.23
CA PHE A 58 -11.35 7.33 -9.33
C PHE A 58 -11.15 5.87 -9.77
N ASP A 59 -11.05 5.60 -11.07
CA ASP A 59 -10.80 4.24 -11.56
C ASP A 59 -9.39 3.77 -11.20
N LEU A 60 -8.41 4.68 -11.30
CA LEU A 60 -7.05 4.44 -10.86
C LEU A 60 -6.97 4.21 -9.35
N LEU A 61 -7.62 5.06 -8.54
CA LEU A 61 -7.70 4.90 -7.09
C LEU A 61 -8.30 3.53 -6.71
N THR A 62 -9.41 3.16 -7.35
CA THR A 62 -10.08 1.89 -7.10
C THR A 62 -9.21 0.70 -7.48
N ALA A 63 -8.51 0.78 -8.61
CA ALA A 63 -7.58 -0.26 -9.06
C ALA A 63 -6.38 -0.40 -8.12
N ALA A 64 -5.79 0.71 -7.68
CA ALA A 64 -4.68 0.73 -6.73
C ALA A 64 -5.10 0.09 -5.40
N ARG A 65 -6.25 0.49 -4.85
CA ARG A 65 -6.80 -0.06 -3.61
C ARG A 65 -7.02 -1.56 -3.66
N ARG A 66 -7.69 -2.06 -4.71
CA ARG A 66 -7.94 -3.50 -4.89
C ARG A 66 -6.64 -4.29 -5.05
N ARG A 67 -5.60 -3.67 -5.60
CA ARG A 67 -4.29 -4.30 -5.75
C ARG A 67 -3.54 -4.34 -4.41
N ALA A 68 -3.52 -3.21 -3.68
CA ALA A 68 -2.96 -3.10 -2.35
C ALA A 68 -3.58 -4.08 -1.36
N GLU A 69 -4.92 -4.19 -1.34
CA GLU A 69 -5.64 -5.12 -0.47
C GLU A 69 -5.26 -6.57 -0.74
N ARG A 70 -5.24 -6.98 -2.02
CA ARG A 70 -4.84 -8.34 -2.40
C ARG A 70 -3.40 -8.64 -2.02
N TYR A 71 -2.50 -7.68 -2.21
CA TYR A 71 -1.09 -7.83 -1.85
C TYR A 71 -0.94 -8.00 -0.33
N TYR A 72 -1.59 -7.14 0.47
CA TYR A 72 -1.58 -7.28 1.91
C TYR A 72 -2.08 -8.65 2.37
N GLN A 73 -3.26 -9.09 1.89
CA GLN A 73 -3.85 -10.36 2.34
C GLN A 73 -2.98 -11.57 2.00
N ARG A 74 -2.25 -11.52 0.87
CA ARG A 74 -1.42 -12.62 0.40
C ARG A 74 -0.02 -12.62 1.03
N ASP A 75 0.60 -11.45 1.13
CA ASP A 75 2.05 -11.34 1.33
C ASP A 75 2.46 -10.71 2.66
N LEU A 76 1.61 -9.85 3.25
CA LEU A 76 1.97 -9.06 4.45
C LEU A 76 1.10 -9.33 5.68
N LYS A 77 -0.07 -9.95 5.53
CA LYS A 77 -1.00 -10.16 6.64
C LYS A 77 -0.39 -11.07 7.69
N GLN A 78 -0.31 -10.57 8.92
CA GLN A 78 0.15 -11.33 10.08
C GLN A 78 -1.01 -11.63 11.03
N PRO A 79 -0.96 -12.72 11.82
CA PRO A 79 -2.05 -13.11 12.72
C PRO A 79 -2.43 -12.05 13.76
N HIS A 80 -1.49 -11.18 14.14
CA HIS A 80 -1.67 -10.16 15.16
C HIS A 80 -2.11 -8.79 14.60
N HIS A 81 -2.16 -8.61 13.29
CA HIS A 81 -2.59 -7.34 12.70
C HIS A 81 -4.06 -7.07 13.05
N THR A 82 -4.35 -5.90 13.62
CA THR A 82 -5.71 -5.41 13.83
C THR A 82 -6.23 -4.71 12.57
N ALA A 83 -7.48 -4.24 12.63
CA ALA A 83 -8.07 -3.44 11.57
C ALA A 83 -7.30 -2.14 11.31
N ILE A 84 -6.64 -1.57 12.32
CA ILE A 84 -5.83 -0.35 12.17
C ILE A 84 -4.55 -0.65 11.39
N GLU A 85 -3.79 -1.69 11.78
CA GLU A 85 -2.57 -2.06 11.03
C GLU A 85 -2.93 -2.44 9.60
N TRP A 86 -4.03 -3.19 9.38
CA TRP A 86 -4.52 -3.46 8.03
C TRP A 86 -4.76 -2.18 7.22
N ALA A 87 -5.51 -1.21 7.78
CA ALA A 87 -5.80 0.03 7.10
C ALA A 87 -4.52 0.83 6.78
N PHE A 88 -3.58 0.86 7.72
CA PHE A 88 -2.28 1.50 7.56
C PHE A 88 -1.44 0.86 6.45
N PHE A 89 -1.25 -0.46 6.48
CA PHE A 89 -0.52 -1.19 5.44
C PHE A 89 -1.15 -1.00 4.06
N ARG A 90 -2.48 -1.14 3.97
CA ARG A 90 -3.19 -0.96 2.70
C ARG A 90 -3.00 0.45 2.16
N PHE A 91 -3.07 1.47 3.02
CA PHE A 91 -2.82 2.86 2.63
C PHE A 91 -1.39 3.05 2.11
N ARG A 92 -0.37 2.52 2.79
CA ARG A 92 1.03 2.64 2.35
C ARG A 92 1.27 1.98 0.99
N LEU A 93 0.68 0.81 0.76
CA LEU A 93 0.71 0.12 -0.52
C LEU A 93 -0.01 0.91 -1.63
N GLU A 94 -1.20 1.45 -1.33
CA GLU A 94 -1.97 2.29 -2.26
C GLU A 94 -1.17 3.54 -2.66
N LEU A 95 -0.55 4.21 -1.68
CA LEU A 95 0.28 5.38 -1.92
C LEU A 95 1.51 5.06 -2.77
N ALA A 96 2.24 3.97 -2.47
CA ALA A 96 3.40 3.55 -3.25
C ALA A 96 3.04 3.27 -4.73
N LEU A 97 1.88 2.64 -4.98
CA LEU A 97 1.37 2.42 -6.34
C LEU A 97 1.09 3.74 -7.07
N LEU A 98 0.41 4.67 -6.42
CA LEU A 98 0.04 5.96 -7.01
C LEU A 98 1.28 6.85 -7.26
N GLN A 99 2.23 6.86 -6.34
CA GLN A 99 3.49 7.58 -6.49
C GLN A 99 4.36 6.97 -7.60
N THR A 100 4.38 5.64 -7.73
CA THR A 100 5.05 4.96 -8.85
C THR A 100 4.49 5.40 -10.20
N CYS A 101 3.17 5.58 -10.27
CA CYS A 101 2.48 6.05 -11.47
C CYS A 101 2.61 7.57 -11.72
N VAL A 102 3.23 8.33 -10.82
CA VAL A 102 3.37 9.79 -10.94
C VAL A 102 2.01 10.45 -11.22
N VAL A 103 1.00 10.11 -10.41
CA VAL A 103 -0.35 10.66 -10.55
C VAL A 103 -0.40 12.13 -10.16
N ASP A 104 -1.45 12.82 -10.60
CA ASP A 104 -1.67 14.23 -10.27
C ASP A 104 -1.92 14.45 -8.76
N ALA A 105 -1.72 15.69 -8.32
CA ALA A 105 -1.84 16.07 -6.91
C ALA A 105 -3.24 15.84 -6.35
N ASP A 106 -4.29 16.03 -7.15
CA ASP A 106 -5.68 15.86 -6.71
C ASP A 106 -5.96 14.37 -6.44
N THR A 107 -5.49 13.48 -7.31
CA THR A 107 -5.58 12.02 -7.11
C THR A 107 -4.86 11.58 -5.83
N LEU A 108 -3.66 12.12 -5.55
CA LEU A 108 -2.96 11.85 -4.29
C LEU A 108 -3.74 12.39 -3.08
N GLN A 109 -4.25 13.62 -3.16
CA GLN A 109 -5.03 14.23 -2.07
C GLN A 109 -6.27 13.40 -1.73
N HIS A 110 -6.98 12.89 -2.75
CA HIS A 110 -8.11 11.99 -2.53
C HIS A 110 -7.71 10.69 -1.83
N CYS A 111 -6.52 10.14 -2.12
CA CYS A 111 -6.00 8.97 -1.41
C CYS A 111 -5.79 9.27 0.09
N TYR A 112 -5.17 10.41 0.41
CA TYR A 112 -4.96 10.83 1.81
C TYR A 112 -6.29 11.03 2.56
N LEU A 113 -7.22 11.80 1.98
CA LEU A 113 -8.53 12.08 2.59
C LEU A 113 -9.32 10.80 2.85
N TYR A 114 -9.25 9.84 1.92
CA TYR A 114 -9.93 8.55 2.09
C TYR A 114 -9.28 7.69 3.19
N ALA A 115 -7.96 7.73 3.32
CA ALA A 115 -7.23 7.03 4.38
C ALA A 115 -7.57 7.59 5.76
N ASP A 116 -7.66 8.91 5.89
CA ASP A 116 -8.07 9.57 7.14
C ASP A 116 -9.50 9.18 7.54
N LEU A 117 -10.43 9.19 6.58
CA LEU A 117 -11.82 8.81 6.81
C LEU A 117 -11.95 7.36 7.30
N LEU A 118 -11.20 6.44 6.69
CA LEU A 118 -11.23 5.03 7.09
C LEU A 118 -10.52 4.77 8.42
N SER A 119 -9.44 5.48 8.71
CA SER A 119 -8.74 5.36 9.99
C SER A 119 -9.63 5.83 11.13
N ASN A 120 -10.34 6.94 10.93
CA ASN A 120 -11.36 7.43 11.86
C ASN A 120 -12.48 6.41 12.06
N TYR A 121 -13.00 5.82 10.98
CA TYR A 121 -14.04 4.81 11.07
C TYR A 121 -13.58 3.54 11.81
N ALA A 122 -12.37 3.05 11.50
CA ALA A 122 -11.77 1.90 12.19
C ALA A 122 -11.60 2.18 13.68
N PHE A 123 -11.13 3.38 14.05
CA PHE A 123 -11.05 3.81 15.44
C PHE A 123 -12.42 3.81 16.12
N THR A 124 -13.44 4.43 15.51
CA THR A 124 -14.80 4.46 16.06
C THR A 124 -15.35 3.06 16.31
N VAL A 125 -15.26 2.16 15.32
CA VAL A 125 -15.72 0.77 15.44
C VAL A 125 -15.01 0.04 16.58
N LEU A 126 -13.70 0.21 16.72
CA LEU A 126 -12.91 -0.41 17.80
C LEU A 126 -13.24 0.19 19.18
N THR A 127 -13.61 1.47 19.25
CA THR A 127 -14.03 2.11 20.50
C THR A 127 -15.46 1.75 20.91
N ASP A 128 -16.40 1.69 19.96
CA ASP A 128 -17.80 1.37 20.24
C ASP A 128 -18.00 -0.11 20.56
N SER A 129 -17.22 -1.01 19.95
CA SER A 129 -17.22 -2.45 20.33
C SER A 129 -16.67 -2.72 21.73
N ARG A 130 -16.07 -1.72 22.39
CA ARG A 130 -15.60 -1.79 23.80
C ARG A 130 -16.58 -1.15 24.80
N ARG A 131 -17.69 -0.55 24.35
CA ARG A 131 -18.72 -0.05 25.27
C ARG A 131 -19.52 -1.23 25.82
N PRO A 132 -19.56 -1.43 27.16
CA PRO A 132 -20.49 -2.40 27.73
C PRO A 132 -21.90 -1.95 27.39
N VAL A 133 -22.69 -2.86 26.83
CA VAL A 133 -24.13 -2.65 26.62
C VAL A 133 -24.74 -2.51 28.00
N SER A 134 -25.11 -1.28 28.36
CA SER A 134 -25.87 -0.95 29.56
C SER A 134 -27.29 -1.48 29.49
#